data_AF-A0AAV4ELE4-F1
#
_entry.id   AF-A0AAV4ELE4-F1
#
_cell.length_a   1.000
_cell.length_b   1.000
_cell.length_c   1.000
_cell.angle_alpha   90.00
_cell.angle_beta   90.00
_cell.angle_gamma   90.00
#
_symmetry.space_group_name_H-M   'P 1'
#
loop_
_entity.id
_entity.type
_entity.pdbx_description
1 polymer ?
#
loop_
_entity_poly.entity_id
_entity_poly.type
_entity_poly.pdbx_seq_one_letter_code
_entity_poly.pdbx_strand_id
1 'polypeptide(L)'
;MARLFSDKSSVRVLDVGAGTGLTGVEVGGLKFLHAHKYARNLQNSYDAVCIVGSFGPGAIPPSALSEFARVIKPGGYIVNCMREEYIWTVPQYKDKLVPYLEDMEKQGLIQQVEWYTYPGHYQDKAGVRMVYRVC
;
A
#
# COMPACT_ATOMS: atom_id res chain seq x y z
N MET A 1 -1.23 19.44 1.23
CA MET A 1 -0.56 18.13 1.37
C MET A 1 -0.46 17.82 2.86
N ALA A 2 -1.11 16.77 3.36
CA ALA A 2 -1.07 16.40 4.78
C ALA A 2 0.28 15.72 5.12
N ARG A 3 0.85 16.03 6.28
CA ARG A 3 2.02 15.30 6.82
C ARG A 3 1.53 14.08 7.58
N LEU A 4 1.93 12.88 7.16
CA LEU A 4 1.56 11.62 7.84
C LEU A 4 2.29 11.43 9.18
N PHE A 5 3.52 11.92 9.30
CA PHE A 5 4.34 11.82 10.52
C PHE A 5 4.90 13.18 10.92
N SER A 6 4.90 13.46 12.23
CA SER A 6 5.43 14.69 12.84
C SER A 6 6.96 14.66 12.98
N ASP A 7 7.54 13.51 13.34
CA ASP A 7 8.99 13.24 13.38
C ASP A 7 9.36 12.20 12.31
N LYS A 8 10.44 12.46 11.56
CA LYS A 8 10.91 11.63 10.43
C LYS A 8 12.18 10.85 10.75
N SER A 9 12.87 11.17 11.85
CA SER A 9 14.21 10.66 12.15
C SER A 9 14.28 9.15 12.39
N SER A 10 13.13 8.51 12.65
CA SER A 10 13.02 7.09 13.04
C SER A 10 11.96 6.30 12.25
N VAL A 11 11.34 6.91 11.24
CA VAL A 11 10.26 6.28 10.45
C VAL A 11 10.83 5.19 9.57
N ARG A 12 10.21 4.00 9.60
CA ARG A 12 10.54 2.87 8.72
C ARG A 12 9.44 2.66 7.69
N VAL A 13 9.75 2.79 6.41
CA VAL A 13 8.80 2.57 5.31
C VAL A 13 9.17 1.30 4.55
N LEU A 14 8.18 0.44 4.33
CA LEU A 14 8.26 -0.70 3.44
C LEU A 14 7.86 -0.26 2.02
N ASP A 15 8.69 -0.53 1.01
CA ASP A 15 8.34 -0.27 -0.38
C ASP A 15 8.05 -1.57 -1.12
N VAL A 16 6.96 -1.55 -1.89
CA VAL A 16 6.48 -2.68 -2.69
C VAL A 16 6.40 -2.20 -4.14
N GLY A 17 7.56 -2.10 -4.78
CA GLY A 17 7.72 -1.75 -6.19
C GLY A 17 7.61 -2.95 -7.15
N ALA A 18 6.91 -2.75 -8.26
CA ALA A 18 6.69 -3.75 -9.30
C ALA A 18 7.93 -3.95 -10.18
N GLY A 19 8.76 -4.92 -9.82
CA GLY A 19 9.89 -5.39 -10.62
C GLY A 19 10.52 -6.62 -9.98
N THR A 20 10.10 -7.80 -10.43
CA THR A 20 10.71 -9.16 -10.20
C THR A 20 10.94 -9.63 -8.77
N GLY A 21 10.53 -8.86 -7.75
CA GLY A 21 10.94 -9.09 -6.38
C GLY A 21 12.08 -8.14 -6.02
N LEU A 22 11.76 -7.22 -5.11
CA LEU A 22 12.66 -6.82 -4.04
C LEU A 22 13.97 -6.18 -4.51
N THR A 23 13.90 -4.94 -4.96
CA THR A 23 15.08 -4.07 -5.05
C THR A 23 14.83 -2.81 -4.24
N GLY A 24 15.46 -2.76 -3.07
CA GLY A 24 15.48 -1.58 -2.23
C GLY A 24 16.40 -0.53 -2.84
N VAL A 25 15.89 0.68 -3.03
CA VAL A 25 16.70 1.85 -3.36
C VAL A 25 16.44 2.91 -2.29
N GLU A 26 17.50 3.26 -1.57
CA GLU A 26 17.51 4.28 -0.53
C GLU A 26 17.03 5.63 -1.08
N VAL A 27 15.85 6.10 -0.67
CA VAL A 27 15.41 7.49 -0.87
C VAL A 27 15.22 8.11 0.51
N GLY A 28 16.20 8.89 0.95
CA GLY A 28 16.09 9.73 2.16
C GLY A 28 16.27 9.03 3.51
N GLY A 29 17.13 8.01 3.62
CA GLY A 29 17.44 7.34 4.90
C GLY A 29 16.45 6.25 5.34
N LEU A 30 15.53 5.87 4.45
CA LEU A 30 14.55 4.81 4.67
C LEU A 30 15.16 3.45 4.31
N LYS A 31 15.14 2.50 5.25
CA LYS A 31 15.63 1.12 5.03
C LYS A 31 14.53 0.27 4.41
N PHE A 32 14.76 -0.19 3.19
CA PHE A 32 13.87 -1.09 2.45
C PHE A 32 14.23 -2.56 2.73
N LEU A 33 13.24 -3.41 3.03
CA LEU A 33 13.48 -4.79 3.45
C LEU A 33 12.73 -5.82 2.59
N HIS A 34 13.38 -6.97 2.41
CA HIS A 34 13.00 -8.01 1.47
C HIS A 34 11.79 -8.83 2.01
N ALA A 35 10.56 -8.54 1.57
CA ALA A 35 9.30 -9.03 2.17
C ALA A 35 8.95 -10.54 2.03
N HIS A 36 9.52 -11.34 1.11
CA HIS A 36 8.89 -12.65 0.86
C HIS A 36 9.32 -13.82 1.77
N LYS A 37 10.56 -13.84 2.28
CA LYS A 37 11.04 -14.89 3.21
C LYS A 37 11.04 -14.46 4.68
N TYR A 38 11.10 -13.16 4.97
CA TYR A 38 11.23 -12.64 6.34
C TYR A 38 9.91 -12.15 6.94
N ALA A 39 8.86 -11.87 6.14
CA ALA A 39 7.60 -11.31 6.66
C ALA A 39 6.80 -12.24 7.57
N ARG A 40 7.04 -13.57 7.56
CA ARG A 40 6.35 -14.51 8.46
C ARG A 40 6.58 -14.21 9.94
N ASN A 41 7.70 -13.54 10.28
CA ASN A 41 8.05 -13.18 11.66
C ASN A 41 8.02 -11.65 11.91
N LEU A 42 7.60 -10.85 10.93
CA LEU A 42 7.51 -9.40 11.08
C LEU A 42 6.09 -9.04 11.47
N GLN A 43 5.90 -8.45 12.65
CA GLN A 43 4.64 -7.84 13.08
C GLN A 43 4.98 -6.45 13.62
N ASN A 44 4.12 -5.45 13.36
CA ASN A 44 4.29 -4.09 13.87
C ASN A 44 5.70 -3.52 13.68
N SER A 45 6.28 -3.78 12.51
CA SER A 45 7.71 -3.58 12.23
C SER A 45 7.97 -2.30 11.43
N TYR A 46 6.99 -1.80 10.68
CA TYR A 46 7.13 -0.59 9.86
C TYR A 46 6.08 0.45 10.24
N ASP A 47 6.41 1.72 10.04
CA ASP A 47 5.51 2.84 10.28
C ASP A 47 4.62 3.09 9.07
N ALA A 48 5.07 2.76 7.86
CA ALA A 48 4.20 2.74 6.69
C ALA A 48 4.64 1.70 5.63
N VAL A 49 3.72 1.39 4.71
CA VAL A 49 4.02 0.70 3.45
C VAL A 49 3.58 1.58 2.29
N CYS A 50 4.42 1.67 1.26
CA CYS A 50 4.10 2.28 -0.02
C CYS A 50 4.01 1.17 -1.07
N ILE A 51 2.90 1.13 -1.79
CA ILE A 51 2.62 0.19 -2.86
C ILE A 51 2.42 1.03 -4.11
N VAL A 52 3.39 1.02 -5.03
CA VAL A 52 3.35 1.86 -6.22
C VAL A 52 3.53 0.98 -7.45
N GLY A 53 2.53 0.97 -8.32
CA GLY A 53 2.58 0.21 -9.58
C GLY A 53 2.43 -1.31 -9.44
N SER A 54 2.22 -1.83 -8.23
CA SER A 54 2.15 -3.28 -7.94
C SER A 54 0.75 -3.89 -7.93
N PHE A 55 -0.29 -3.06 -8.09
CA PHE A 55 -1.66 -3.52 -8.36
C PHE A 55 -1.94 -3.39 -9.86
N GLY A 56 -1.81 -4.52 -10.58
CA GLY A 56 -2.03 -4.67 -12.02
C GLY A 56 -2.34 -6.14 -12.37
N PRO A 57 -2.70 -6.46 -13.62
CA PRO A 57 -3.01 -7.84 -14.02
C PRO A 57 -1.90 -8.84 -13.64
N GLY A 58 -2.23 -9.88 -12.88
CA GLY A 58 -1.27 -10.92 -12.46
C GLY A 58 -0.33 -10.51 -11.33
N ALA A 59 -0.59 -9.36 -10.69
CA ALA A 59 0.21 -8.86 -9.58
C ALA A 59 -0.44 -9.17 -8.21
N ILE A 60 -0.30 -8.27 -7.24
CA ILE A 60 -0.66 -8.51 -5.84
C ILE A 60 -2.19 -8.73 -5.69
N PRO A 61 -2.65 -9.81 -5.01
CA PRO A 61 -4.07 -10.00 -4.70
C PRO A 61 -4.54 -9.06 -3.57
N PRO A 62 -5.85 -8.72 -3.50
CA PRO A 62 -6.39 -7.90 -2.41
C PRO A 62 -6.04 -8.42 -1.00
N SER A 63 -5.94 -9.74 -0.84
CA SER A 63 -5.58 -10.37 0.43
C SER A 63 -4.21 -9.95 0.98
N ALA A 64 -3.29 -9.46 0.15
CA ALA A 64 -2.02 -8.92 0.61
C ALA A 64 -2.17 -7.66 1.47
N LEU A 65 -3.28 -6.93 1.35
CA LEU A 65 -3.58 -5.78 2.21
C LEU A 65 -3.66 -6.17 3.70
N SER A 66 -4.16 -7.38 4.00
CA SER A 66 -4.16 -7.90 5.37
C SER A 66 -2.75 -8.18 5.89
N GLU A 67 -1.86 -8.70 5.05
CA GLU A 67 -0.45 -8.87 5.43
C GLU A 67 0.24 -7.53 5.65
N PHE A 68 -0.09 -6.52 4.84
CA PHE A 68 0.39 -5.17 5.07
C PHE A 68 -0.10 -4.60 6.40
N ALA A 69 -1.39 -4.71 6.70
CA ALA A 69 -1.92 -4.29 7.99
C ALA A 69 -1.23 -5.00 9.17
N ARG A 70 -0.87 -6.28 9.02
CA ARG A 70 -0.14 -7.06 10.05
C ARG A 70 1.31 -6.59 10.28
N VAL A 71 2.03 -6.19 9.23
CA VAL A 71 3.44 -5.77 9.34
C VAL A 71 3.59 -4.28 9.70
N ILE A 72 2.57 -3.46 9.44
CA ILE A 72 2.53 -2.05 9.81
C ILE A 72 2.10 -1.91 11.27
N LYS A 73 2.75 -1.01 12.01
CA LYS A 73 2.39 -0.70 13.40
C LYS A 73 0.98 -0.12 13.48
N PRO A 74 0.23 -0.35 14.57
CA PRO A 74 -0.97 0.43 14.85
C PRO A 74 -0.69 1.92 14.80
N GLY A 75 -1.56 2.67 14.13
CA GLY A 75 -1.39 4.08 13.82
C GLY A 75 -0.49 4.40 12.62
N GLY A 76 0.18 3.41 12.03
CA GLY A 76 0.95 3.52 10.79
C GLY A 76 0.07 3.56 9.54
N TYR A 77 0.68 3.61 8.35
CA TYR A 77 -0.05 3.88 7.11
C TYR A 77 0.21 2.88 5.98
N ILE A 78 -0.84 2.54 5.23
CA ILE A 78 -0.78 1.85 3.95
C ILE A 78 -1.08 2.88 2.86
N VAL A 79 -0.15 3.09 1.94
CA VAL A 79 -0.28 4.03 0.82
C VAL A 79 -0.21 3.24 -0.48
N ASN A 80 -1.30 3.20 -1.25
CA ASN A 80 -1.33 2.54 -2.55
C ASN A 80 -1.53 3.56 -3.67
N CYS A 81 -0.76 3.44 -4.75
CA CYS A 81 -0.90 4.19 -5.98
C CYS A 81 -0.93 3.21 -7.17
N MET A 82 -2.04 3.22 -7.91
CA MET A 82 -2.26 2.38 -9.08
C MET A 82 -3.03 3.13 -10.17
N ARG A 83 -3.09 2.58 -11.38
CA ARG A 83 -4.03 3.06 -12.40
C ARG A 83 -5.45 2.89 -11.88
N GLU A 84 -6.24 3.94 -11.98
CA GLU A 84 -7.61 3.95 -11.44
C GLU A 84 -8.49 2.92 -12.17
N GLU A 85 -8.34 2.85 -13.50
CA GLU A 85 -9.13 1.94 -14.34
C GLU A 85 -8.97 0.47 -13.92
N TYR A 86 -7.85 0.09 -13.30
CA TYR A 86 -7.61 -1.29 -12.88
C TYR A 86 -8.54 -1.75 -11.77
N ILE A 87 -9.07 -0.84 -10.95
CA ILE A 87 -10.08 -1.16 -9.94
C ILE A 87 -11.31 -1.79 -10.61
N TRP A 88 -11.66 -1.32 -11.81
CA TRP A 88 -12.92 -1.66 -12.48
C TRP A 88 -12.77 -2.62 -13.66
N THR A 89 -11.56 -2.73 -14.22
CA THR A 89 -11.31 -3.48 -15.46
C THR A 89 -10.55 -4.78 -15.24
N VAL A 90 -9.72 -4.89 -14.19
CA VAL A 90 -8.91 -6.08 -13.95
C VAL A 90 -9.73 -7.09 -13.14
N PRO A 91 -9.96 -8.33 -13.62
CA PRO A 91 -10.80 -9.32 -12.93
C PRO A 91 -10.38 -9.68 -11.49
N GLN A 92 -9.12 -9.42 -11.15
CA GLN A 92 -8.57 -9.60 -9.81
C GLN A 92 -9.04 -8.53 -8.81
N TYR A 93 -9.39 -7.32 -9.29
CA TYR A 93 -9.76 -6.17 -8.48
C TYR A 93 -11.21 -5.75 -8.65
N LYS A 94 -11.75 -5.91 -9.87
CA LYS A 94 -13.14 -5.64 -10.19
C LYS A 94 -14.06 -6.39 -9.24
N ASP A 95 -14.94 -5.62 -8.58
CA ASP A 95 -15.93 -6.09 -7.61
C ASP A 95 -15.33 -6.83 -6.40
N LYS A 96 -14.01 -6.69 -6.16
CA LYS A 96 -13.26 -7.39 -5.10
C LYS A 96 -12.43 -6.47 -4.22
N LEU A 97 -11.68 -5.55 -4.82
CA LEU A 97 -10.73 -4.70 -4.09
C LEU A 97 -11.47 -3.73 -3.14
N VAL A 98 -12.48 -3.02 -3.65
CA VAL A 98 -13.25 -2.07 -2.84
C VAL A 98 -14.02 -2.78 -1.71
N PRO A 99 -14.79 -3.85 -1.97
CA PRO A 99 -15.44 -4.60 -0.88
C PRO A 99 -14.46 -5.14 0.16
N TYR A 100 -13.26 -5.55 -0.25
CA TYR A 100 -12.24 -6.03 0.68
C TYR A 100 -11.71 -4.92 1.59
N LEU A 101 -11.47 -3.73 1.05
CA LEU A 101 -11.07 -2.55 1.85
C LEU A 101 -12.17 -2.13 2.82
N GLU A 102 -13.43 -2.15 2.38
CA GLU A 102 -14.58 -1.87 3.24
C GLU A 102 -14.74 -2.91 4.37
N ASP A 103 -14.50 -4.18 4.09
CA ASP A 103 -14.54 -5.26 5.08
C ASP A 103 -13.42 -5.08 6.13
N MET A 104 -12.21 -4.76 5.70
CA MET A 104 -11.10 -4.45 6.62
C MET A 104 -11.41 -3.24 7.51
N GLU A 105 -12.06 -2.20 6.97
CA GLU A 105 -12.48 -1.03 7.74
C GLU A 105 -13.60 -1.36 8.74
N LYS A 106 -14.59 -2.18 8.35
CA LYS A 106 -15.64 -2.68 9.25
C LYS A 106 -15.09 -3.54 10.39
N GLN A 107 -14.05 -4.32 10.12
CA GLN A 107 -13.32 -5.08 11.14
C GLN A 107 -12.44 -4.21 12.04
N GLY A 108 -12.31 -2.92 11.74
CA GLY A 108 -11.47 -2.00 12.50
C GLY A 108 -9.97 -2.29 12.32
N LEU A 109 -9.55 -2.90 11.21
CA LEU A 109 -8.14 -3.16 10.91
C LEU A 109 -7.46 -1.95 10.27
N ILE A 110 -8.24 -1.19 9.50
CA ILE A 110 -7.79 0.02 8.84
C ILE A 110 -8.87 1.11 8.93
N GLN A 111 -8.46 2.34 8.68
CA GLN A 111 -9.33 3.50 8.52
C GLN A 111 -8.94 4.23 7.23
N GLN A 112 -9.90 4.53 6.36
CA GLN A 112 -9.63 5.32 5.17
C GLN A 112 -9.28 6.76 5.54
N VAL A 113 -8.12 7.22 5.08
CA VAL A 113 -7.62 8.59 5.27
C VAL A 113 -7.79 9.38 3.99
N GLU A 114 -7.51 8.76 2.84
CA GLU A 114 -7.61 9.44 1.55
C GLU A 114 -7.98 8.46 0.43
N TRP A 115 -8.86 8.91 -0.45
CA TRP A 115 -9.11 8.31 -1.76
C TRP A 115 -9.11 9.43 -2.80
N TYR A 116 -8.06 9.49 -3.62
CA TYR A 116 -7.86 10.62 -4.53
C TYR A 116 -7.46 10.16 -5.93
N THR A 117 -8.33 10.43 -6.90
CA THR A 117 -8.06 10.21 -8.33
C THR A 117 -7.34 11.40 -8.93
N TYR A 118 -6.31 11.15 -9.74
CA TYR A 118 -5.50 12.18 -10.41
C TYR A 118 -5.19 11.83 -11.87
N PRO A 119 -5.09 12.83 -12.77
CA PRO A 119 -4.73 12.59 -14.17
C PRO A 119 -3.24 12.28 -14.34
N GLY A 120 -2.86 11.73 -15.50
CA GLY A 120 -1.46 11.61 -15.90
C GLY A 120 -0.62 10.64 -15.08
N HIS A 121 -1.22 9.57 -14.55
CA HIS A 121 -0.49 8.55 -13.80
C HIS A 121 0.40 7.70 -14.70
N TYR A 122 -0.11 7.32 -15.88
CA TYR A 122 0.66 6.68 -16.92
C TYR A 122 0.11 7.09 -18.27
N GLN A 123 0.88 7.89 -19.02
CA GLN A 123 0.42 8.48 -20.28
C GLN A 123 -0.89 9.27 -20.06
N ASP A 124 -1.94 8.91 -20.78
CA ASP A 124 -3.29 9.48 -20.70
C ASP A 124 -4.15 8.86 -19.58
N LYS A 125 -3.65 7.84 -18.87
CA LYS A 125 -4.41 7.11 -17.85
C LYS A 125 -4.40 7.79 -16.50
N ALA A 126 -5.58 7.88 -15.88
CA ALA A 126 -5.74 8.35 -14.51
C ALA A 126 -5.19 7.34 -13.49
N GLY A 127 -4.69 7.87 -12.37
CA GLY A 127 -4.27 7.10 -11.20
C GLY A 127 -5.18 7.36 -10.03
N VAL A 128 -5.11 6.48 -9.05
CA VAL A 128 -5.76 6.62 -7.75
C VAL A 128 -4.71 6.49 -6.66
N ARG A 129 -4.76 7.38 -5.67
CA ARG A 129 -3.99 7.30 -4.43
C ARG A 129 -4.95 6.96 -3.30
N MET A 130 -4.71 5.83 -2.67
CA MET A 130 -5.48 5.36 -1.53
C MET A 130 -4.56 5.36 -0.30
N VAL A 131 -4.99 6.01 0.77
CA VAL A 131 -4.25 6.05 2.05
C VAL A 131 -5.15 5.52 3.13
N TYR A 132 -4.64 4.52 3.86
CA TYR A 132 -5.31 3.92 5.00
C TYR A 132 -4.40 4.00 6.22
N ARG A 133 -4.97 4.28 7.38
CA ARG A 133 -4.29 4.18 8.67
C ARG A 133 -4.59 2.80 9.26
N VAL A 134 -3.58 2.11 9.78
CA VAL A 134 -3.76 0.83 10.49
C VAL A 134 -4.27 1.13 11.90
N CYS A 135 -5.29 0.41 12.34
CA CYS A 135 -5.97 0.60 13.62
C CYS A 135 -5.48 -0.40 14.68
#